data_AF-A0A5J6XLC7-F1
#
_entry.id   AF-A0A5J6XLC7-F1
#
_cell.length_a   1.000
_cell.length_b   1.000
_cell.length_c   1.000
_cell.angle_alpha   90.00
_cell.angle_beta   90.00
_cell.angle_gamma   90.00
#
_symmetry.space_group_name_H-M   'P 1'
#
loop_
_entity.id
_entity.type
_entity.pdbx_description
1 polymer ?
#
loop_
_entity_poly.entity_id
_entity_poly.type
_entity_poly.pdbx_seq_one_letter_code
_entity_poly.pdbx_strand_id
1 'polypeptide(L)'
;MLIFGNVYIEGNIPVGYTISCGGDLKVFGMIEGSDINVGGSVIVKGGITGEKNCSIRTGGDLYALYINYANVISSGNIIIQHAILHSFVTSMKSVTCKKGHLIGGVLRAGKRVELMDAGNLHYTRTEIHIGNNDAIEMIKQDLDSRYQKMQKTLSKLSYIAVKLEEKTRLSNDKKDALLLEKQRKTKDFLVDEMKKLKQERLMLDYELQIDEELIINGACYPNLYIKMGKYSMPLNQNYQSVRFTDKGNEISVYPL
;
A
#
# COMPACT_ATOMS: atom_id res chain seq x y z
N MET A 1 -14.89 -7.42 12.41
CA MET A 1 -16.21 -7.01 11.84
C MET A 1 -16.01 -6.65 10.37
N LEU A 2 -16.83 -7.14 9.45
CA LEU A 2 -16.76 -6.79 8.01
C LEU A 2 -17.86 -5.78 7.68
N ILE A 3 -17.49 -4.60 7.17
CA ILE A 3 -18.41 -3.49 6.88
C ILE A 3 -18.28 -3.10 5.41
N PHE A 4 -19.38 -3.19 4.66
CA PHE A 4 -19.43 -2.77 3.26
C PHE A 4 -19.73 -1.27 3.16
N GLY A 5 -18.78 -0.42 3.54
CA GLY A 5 -18.94 1.03 3.53
C GLY A 5 -17.82 1.76 4.28
N ASN A 6 -17.98 3.06 4.47
CA ASN A 6 -17.07 3.89 5.25
C ASN A 6 -17.31 3.68 6.75
N VAL A 7 -16.24 3.76 7.55
CA VAL A 7 -16.29 3.57 8.99
C VAL A 7 -15.71 4.80 9.69
N TYR A 8 -16.46 5.30 10.67
CA TYR A 8 -16.05 6.44 11.51
C TYR A 8 -15.99 5.97 12.96
N ILE A 9 -14.85 6.21 13.61
CA ILE A 9 -14.60 5.84 15.01
C ILE A 9 -14.19 7.11 15.74
N GLU A 10 -15.01 7.56 16.68
CA GLU A 10 -14.76 8.79 17.44
C GLU A 10 -13.64 8.64 18.48
N GLY A 11 -13.41 7.43 18.97
CA GLY A 11 -12.41 7.12 19.99
C GLY A 11 -11.21 6.34 19.48
N ASN A 12 -10.58 5.60 20.39
CA ASN A 12 -9.48 4.70 20.08
C ASN A 12 -9.99 3.35 19.57
N ILE A 13 -9.17 2.67 18.77
CA ILE A 13 -9.29 1.24 18.51
C ILE A 13 -8.32 0.54 19.47
N PRO A 14 -8.81 -0.16 20.50
CA PRO A 14 -7.94 -0.83 21.46
C PRO A 14 -7.32 -2.11 20.91
N VAL A 15 -6.38 -2.66 21.68
CA VAL A 15 -5.65 -3.89 21.37
C VAL A 15 -6.59 -5.07 21.13
N GLY A 16 -6.25 -5.91 20.15
CA GLY A 16 -6.95 -7.15 19.83
C GLY A 16 -8.16 -6.98 18.90
N TYR A 17 -8.48 -5.76 18.48
CA TYR A 17 -9.59 -5.52 17.57
C TYR A 17 -9.24 -5.86 16.12
N THR A 18 -10.23 -6.37 15.38
CA THR A 18 -10.13 -6.62 13.94
C THR A 18 -11.22 -5.88 13.19
N ILE A 19 -10.81 -4.95 12.32
CA ILE A 19 -11.71 -4.14 11.51
C ILE A 19 -11.44 -4.45 10.04
N SER A 20 -12.51 -4.72 9.29
CA SER A 20 -12.43 -4.84 7.85
C SER A 20 -13.53 -4.00 7.21
N CYS A 21 -13.17 -3.04 6.36
CA CYS A 21 -14.17 -2.24 5.65
C CYS A 21 -13.81 -2.04 4.18
N GLY A 22 -14.84 -2.03 3.31
CA GLY A 22 -14.65 -1.85 1.87
C GLY A 22 -14.41 -0.39 1.46
N GLY A 23 -14.91 0.57 2.23
CA GLY A 23 -14.72 2.00 2.01
C GLY A 23 -13.54 2.57 2.81
N ASP A 24 -13.64 3.84 3.18
CA ASP A 24 -12.62 4.55 3.97
C ASP A 24 -12.79 4.31 5.48
N LEU A 25 -11.69 4.36 6.24
CA LEU A 25 -11.69 4.34 7.69
C LEU A 25 -11.17 5.65 8.26
N LYS A 26 -11.95 6.29 9.14
CA LYS A 26 -11.54 7.48 9.88
C LYS A 26 -11.62 7.23 11.38
N VAL A 27 -10.48 7.41 12.05
CA VAL A 27 -10.33 7.26 13.51
C VAL A 27 -9.95 8.61 14.09
N PHE A 28 -10.76 9.14 15.00
CA PHE A 28 -10.48 10.41 15.67
C PHE A 28 -9.56 10.25 16.89
N GLY A 29 -9.40 9.03 17.41
CA GLY A 29 -8.40 8.67 18.42
C GLY A 29 -7.15 7.98 17.84
N MET A 30 -6.61 7.05 18.63
CA MET A 30 -5.43 6.23 18.32
C MET A 30 -5.83 4.82 17.89
N ILE A 31 -4.89 4.14 17.23
CA ILE A 31 -4.99 2.71 16.93
C ILE A 31 -3.95 1.99 17.77
N GLU A 32 -4.40 1.04 18.58
CA GLU A 32 -3.58 0.29 19.54
C GLU A 32 -3.67 -1.20 19.20
N GLY A 33 -2.57 -1.84 18.80
CA GLY A 33 -2.44 -3.30 18.71
C GLY A 33 -3.58 -4.04 17.98
N SER A 34 -3.97 -3.57 16.81
CA SER A 34 -5.14 -4.08 16.06
C SER A 34 -4.77 -4.58 14.66
N ASP A 35 -5.62 -5.44 14.07
CA ASP A 35 -5.51 -5.84 12.65
C ASP A 35 -6.62 -5.16 11.82
N ILE A 36 -6.22 -4.30 10.90
CA ILE A 36 -7.10 -3.42 10.15
C ILE A 36 -6.88 -3.66 8.65
N ASN A 37 -7.98 -3.92 7.94
CA ASN A 37 -7.97 -4.11 6.49
C ASN A 37 -9.02 -3.21 5.83
N VAL A 38 -8.59 -2.25 5.03
CA VAL A 38 -9.43 -1.18 4.49
C VAL A 38 -9.28 -1.14 2.98
N GLY A 39 -10.40 -1.17 2.25
CA GLY A 39 -10.40 -1.07 0.79
C GLY A 39 -10.08 0.34 0.29
N GLY A 40 -10.60 1.36 0.99
CA GLY A 40 -10.33 2.79 0.73
C GLY A 40 -9.10 3.31 1.47
N SER A 41 -9.13 4.58 1.87
CA SER A 41 -8.06 5.27 2.60
C SER A 41 -8.26 5.19 4.12
N VAL A 42 -7.17 5.33 4.88
CA VAL A 42 -7.17 5.35 6.35
C VAL A 42 -6.69 6.70 6.87
N ILE A 43 -7.50 7.34 7.71
CA ILE A 43 -7.13 8.57 8.41
C ILE A 43 -7.19 8.34 9.91
N VAL A 44 -6.05 8.45 10.57
CA VAL A 44 -5.93 8.42 12.04
C VAL A 44 -5.56 9.82 12.51
N LYS A 45 -6.42 10.44 13.31
CA LYS A 45 -6.13 11.77 13.87
C LYS A 45 -5.11 11.69 15.01
N GLY A 46 -5.01 10.54 15.68
CA GLY A 46 -3.94 10.21 16.61
C GLY A 46 -2.77 9.46 15.94
N GLY A 47 -2.15 8.55 16.70
CA GLY A 47 -1.09 7.69 16.23
C GLY A 47 -1.50 6.22 16.09
N ILE A 48 -0.61 5.44 15.48
CA ILE A 48 -0.71 3.99 15.35
C ILE A 48 0.38 3.38 16.24
N THR A 49 0.00 2.56 17.20
CA THR A 49 0.93 1.90 18.14
C THR A 49 0.49 0.47 18.41
N GLY A 50 1.36 -0.45 18.82
CA GLY A 50 0.85 -1.77 19.23
C GLY A 50 1.84 -2.87 19.53
N GLU A 51 3.05 -2.55 19.99
CA GLU A 51 4.00 -3.52 20.55
C GLU A 51 4.17 -4.80 19.71
N LYS A 52 4.32 -4.64 18.37
CA LYS A 52 4.52 -5.69 17.36
C LYS A 52 3.25 -6.45 16.91
N ASN A 53 2.11 -6.24 17.53
CA ASN A 53 0.82 -6.84 17.14
C ASN A 53 -0.14 -5.81 16.53
N CYS A 54 0.38 -4.88 15.72
CA CYS A 54 -0.43 -3.92 14.98
C CYS A 54 -0.16 -4.07 13.48
N SER A 55 -1.21 -4.37 12.72
CA SER A 55 -1.17 -4.59 11.28
C SER A 55 -2.24 -3.74 10.62
N ILE A 56 -1.85 -2.87 9.68
CA ILE A 56 -2.78 -2.05 8.91
C ILE A 56 -2.51 -2.26 7.42
N ARG A 57 -3.55 -2.63 6.68
CA ARG A 57 -3.54 -2.74 5.22
C ARG A 57 -4.62 -1.82 4.65
N THR A 58 -4.24 -0.96 3.71
CA THR A 58 -5.15 0.01 3.08
C THR A 58 -4.97 0.04 1.56
N GLY A 59 -6.08 0.08 0.81
CA GLY A 59 -6.06 0.19 -0.65
C GLY A 59 -5.90 1.63 -1.16
N GLY A 60 -6.12 2.62 -0.30
CA GLY A 60 -5.91 4.05 -0.57
C GLY A 60 -4.72 4.63 0.18
N ASP A 61 -4.78 5.93 0.47
CA ASP A 61 -3.74 6.63 1.24
C ASP A 61 -3.86 6.35 2.75
N LEU A 62 -2.77 6.54 3.49
CA LEU A 62 -2.77 6.53 4.96
C LEU A 62 -2.26 7.85 5.51
N TYR A 63 -2.98 8.41 6.49
CA TYR A 63 -2.55 9.56 7.28
C TYR A 63 -2.57 9.23 8.78
N ALA A 64 -1.50 9.56 9.49
CA ALA A 64 -1.42 9.45 10.95
C ALA A 64 -0.43 10.47 11.55
N LEU A 65 -0.54 10.75 12.84
CA LEU A 65 0.44 11.61 13.52
C LEU A 65 1.80 10.93 13.69
N TYR A 66 1.79 9.65 14.07
CA TYR A 66 3.00 8.84 14.21
C TYR A 66 2.68 7.35 14.05
N ILE A 67 3.70 6.55 13.78
CA ILE A 67 3.63 5.09 13.77
C ILE A 67 4.71 4.56 14.72
N ASN A 68 4.36 3.69 15.65
CA ASN A 68 5.30 3.09 16.59
C ASN A 68 5.04 1.58 16.77
N TYR A 69 6.06 0.73 16.60
CA TYR A 69 5.91 -0.74 16.73
C TYR A 69 4.74 -1.34 15.94
N ALA A 70 4.54 -0.91 14.69
CA ALA A 70 3.46 -1.38 13.82
C ALA A 70 3.95 -1.81 12.44
N ASN A 71 3.16 -2.64 11.77
CA ASN A 71 3.31 -3.03 10.38
C ASN A 71 2.20 -2.37 9.54
N VAL A 72 2.58 -1.49 8.62
CA VAL A 72 1.64 -0.69 7.82
C VAL A 72 1.95 -0.88 6.35
N ILE A 73 0.93 -1.24 5.57
CA ILE A 73 1.00 -1.41 4.13
C ILE A 73 -0.11 -0.57 3.48
N SER A 74 0.27 0.28 2.54
CA SER A 74 -0.63 1.17 1.81
C SER A 74 -0.40 1.03 0.30
N SER A 75 -1.46 0.82 -0.46
CA SER A 75 -1.42 0.91 -1.93
C SER A 75 -1.33 2.36 -2.43
N GLY A 76 -1.61 3.34 -1.56
CA GLY A 76 -1.42 4.75 -1.82
C GLY A 76 -0.16 5.32 -1.17
N ASN A 77 -0.19 6.61 -0.89
CA ASN A 77 0.80 7.35 -0.13
C ASN A 77 0.65 7.10 1.38
N ILE A 78 1.73 7.31 2.12
CA ILE A 78 1.71 7.35 3.58
C ILE A 78 2.22 8.71 4.04
N ILE A 79 1.38 9.46 4.75
CA ILE A 79 1.69 10.81 5.25
C ILE A 79 1.69 10.78 6.77
N ILE A 80 2.87 10.97 7.35
CA ILE A 80 3.08 10.97 8.80
C ILE A 80 3.52 12.36 9.26
N GLN A 81 2.98 12.82 10.39
CA GLN A 81 3.23 14.19 10.85
C GLN A 81 4.50 14.33 11.70
N HIS A 82 4.77 13.38 12.59
CA HIS A 82 5.77 13.54 13.65
C HIS A 82 6.87 12.48 13.65
N ALA A 83 6.56 11.19 13.55
CA ALA A 83 7.60 10.16 13.59
C ALA A 83 7.14 8.79 13.08
N ILE A 84 8.10 8.03 12.54
CA ILE A 84 7.98 6.60 12.27
C ILE A 84 9.04 5.90 13.12
N LEU A 85 8.61 5.07 14.07
CA LEU A 85 9.45 4.51 15.13
C LEU A 85 9.33 2.99 15.15
N HIS A 86 10.45 2.29 15.06
CA HIS A 86 10.52 0.83 15.24
C HIS A 86 9.46 0.05 14.46
N SER A 87 9.14 0.50 13.25
CA SER A 87 7.99 0.06 12.47
C SER A 87 8.39 -0.47 11.10
N PHE A 88 7.53 -1.29 10.52
CA PHE A 88 7.65 -1.74 9.14
C PHE A 88 6.58 -1.02 8.33
N VAL A 89 6.99 -0.09 7.47
CA VAL A 89 6.07 0.76 6.73
C VAL A 89 6.33 0.57 5.25
N THR A 90 5.30 0.25 4.48
CA THR A 90 5.38 0.01 3.04
C THR A 90 4.30 0.81 2.33
N SER A 91 4.71 1.70 1.43
CA SER A 91 3.83 2.43 0.52
C SER A 91 4.15 2.02 -0.91
N MET A 92 3.12 1.77 -1.73
CA MET A 92 3.30 1.57 -3.17
C MET A 92 3.67 2.87 -3.90
N LYS A 93 3.41 4.02 -3.28
CA LYS A 93 3.73 5.34 -3.83
C LYS A 93 4.84 5.99 -3.01
N SER A 94 4.51 7.03 -2.26
CA SER A 94 5.46 7.84 -1.52
C SER A 94 5.20 7.81 -0.02
N VAL A 95 6.27 7.91 0.77
CA VAL A 95 6.17 8.18 2.21
C VAL A 95 6.67 9.58 2.49
N THR A 96 5.88 10.36 3.24
CA THR A 96 6.21 11.74 3.59
C THR A 96 6.10 11.95 5.10
N CYS A 97 7.19 12.40 5.72
CA CYS A 97 7.28 12.80 7.13
C CYS A 97 8.10 14.10 7.26
N LYS A 98 7.65 15.17 6.61
CA LYS A 98 8.42 16.43 6.43
C LYS A 98 8.90 17.11 7.71
N LYS A 99 8.19 16.92 8.82
CA LYS A 99 8.51 17.53 10.12
C LYS A 99 9.01 16.50 11.13
N GLY A 100 9.22 15.26 10.71
CA GLY A 100 9.39 14.14 11.59
C GLY A 100 10.53 13.23 11.23
N HIS A 101 10.81 12.30 12.14
CA HIS A 101 12.00 11.48 12.11
C HIS A 101 11.64 10.02 11.85
N LEU A 102 12.48 9.33 11.09
CA LEU A 102 12.46 7.87 10.99
C LEU A 102 13.51 7.29 11.93
N ILE A 103 13.11 6.48 12.91
CA ILE A 103 14.04 5.87 13.88
C ILE A 103 13.70 4.39 14.03
N GLY A 104 14.57 3.54 13.49
CA GLY A 104 14.45 2.09 13.62
C GLY A 104 13.34 1.46 12.76
N GLY A 105 13.58 0.21 12.37
CA GLY A 105 12.67 -0.54 11.51
C GLY A 105 13.00 -0.37 10.03
N VAL A 106 12.01 -0.63 9.17
CA VAL A 106 12.19 -0.64 7.73
C VAL A 106 11.09 0.17 7.04
N LEU A 107 11.51 1.18 6.29
CA LEU A 107 10.65 2.01 5.47
C LEU A 107 10.80 1.61 4.00
N ARG A 108 9.69 1.34 3.32
CA ARG A 108 9.64 1.00 1.90
C ARG A 108 8.70 1.95 1.17
N ALA A 109 9.14 2.51 0.05
CA ALA A 109 8.31 3.31 -0.83
C ALA A 109 8.57 2.96 -2.30
N GLY A 110 7.53 2.97 -3.13
CA GLY A 110 7.70 2.70 -4.55
C GLY A 110 8.33 3.83 -5.35
N LYS A 111 8.26 5.07 -4.87
CA LYS A 111 8.76 6.24 -5.61
C LYS A 111 9.69 7.11 -4.80
N ARG A 112 9.15 7.68 -3.72
CA ARG A 112 9.80 8.78 -3.03
C ARG A 112 9.62 8.66 -1.53
N VAL A 113 10.69 8.95 -0.81
CA VAL A 113 10.67 9.12 0.62
C VAL A 113 11.15 10.53 0.92
N GLU A 114 10.37 11.28 1.71
CA GLU A 114 10.76 12.61 2.17
C GLU A 114 10.62 12.68 3.70
N LEU A 115 11.71 12.95 4.40
CA LEU A 115 11.78 12.99 5.87
C LEU A 115 12.42 14.30 6.35
N MET A 116 12.20 14.66 7.61
CA MET A 116 13.06 15.64 8.28
C MET A 116 14.40 14.98 8.59
N ASP A 117 14.42 14.00 9.51
CA ASP A 117 15.64 13.26 9.84
C ASP A 117 15.48 11.75 9.65
N ALA A 118 16.59 11.06 9.41
CA ALA A 118 16.66 9.60 9.34
C ALA A 118 17.76 9.05 10.25
N GLY A 119 17.38 8.14 11.15
CA GLY A 119 18.22 7.60 12.21
C GLY A 119 18.22 8.48 13.47
N ASN A 120 19.13 8.18 14.39
CA ASN A 120 19.33 8.95 15.62
C ASN A 120 20.79 8.90 16.10
N LEU A 121 21.11 9.69 17.12
CA LEU A 121 22.43 9.75 17.77
C LEU A 121 22.89 8.43 18.38
N HIS A 122 21.95 7.53 18.68
CA HIS A 122 22.25 6.18 19.19
C HIS A 122 22.46 5.15 18.06
N TYR A 123 22.50 5.60 16.81
CA TYR A 123 22.73 4.77 15.62
C TYR A 123 21.80 3.55 15.56
N THR A 124 20.51 3.77 15.89
CA THR A 124 19.48 2.74 15.80
C THR A 124 19.38 2.27 14.34
N ARG A 125 19.61 0.97 14.09
CA ARG A 125 19.57 0.40 12.75
C ARG A 125 18.24 0.74 12.07
N THR A 126 18.33 1.45 10.96
CA THR A 126 17.20 1.95 10.20
C THR A 126 17.41 1.61 8.74
N GLU A 127 16.39 1.13 8.05
CA GLU A 127 16.49 0.75 6.63
C GLU A 127 15.47 1.54 5.81
N ILE A 128 15.91 2.11 4.69
CA ILE A 128 15.05 2.80 3.72
C ILE A 128 15.23 2.15 2.37
N HIS A 129 14.14 1.64 1.80
CA HIS A 129 14.12 1.01 0.49
C HIS A 129 13.21 1.83 -0.42
N ILE A 130 13.75 2.29 -1.53
CA ILE A 130 13.00 3.05 -2.53
C ILE A 130 13.03 2.28 -3.83
N GLY A 131 11.92 2.34 -4.56
CA GLY A 131 11.84 1.77 -5.89
C GLY A 131 11.33 0.36 -5.94
N ASN A 132 11.68 -0.32 -7.04
CA ASN A 132 11.33 -1.71 -7.35
C ASN A 132 11.89 -2.70 -6.30
N ASN A 133 11.22 -2.74 -5.16
CA ASN A 133 11.52 -3.62 -4.05
C ASN A 133 10.65 -4.88 -4.16
N ASP A 134 11.07 -5.97 -3.53
CA ASP A 134 10.39 -7.27 -3.57
C ASP A 134 8.89 -7.17 -3.22
N ALA A 135 8.51 -6.19 -2.39
CA ALA A 135 7.12 -5.91 -2.03
C ALA A 135 6.26 -5.39 -3.20
N ILE A 136 6.82 -4.55 -4.06
CA ILE A 136 6.12 -4.04 -5.25
C ILE A 136 5.98 -5.19 -6.24
N GLU A 137 7.04 -5.96 -6.45
CA GLU A 137 6.98 -7.15 -7.30
C GLU A 137 5.96 -8.18 -6.78
N MET A 138 5.86 -8.36 -5.47
CA MET A 138 4.85 -9.22 -4.85
C MET A 138 3.42 -8.70 -5.10
N ILE A 139 3.21 -7.38 -5.08
CA ILE A 139 1.89 -6.77 -5.36
C ILE A 139 1.56 -6.81 -6.85
N LYS A 140 2.55 -6.61 -7.72
CA LYS A 140 2.46 -6.84 -9.16
C LYS A 140 1.98 -8.26 -9.45
N GLN A 141 2.59 -9.25 -8.79
CA GLN A 141 2.19 -10.65 -8.89
C GLN A 141 0.79 -10.92 -8.33
N ASP A 142 0.40 -10.27 -7.22
CA ASP A 142 -0.95 -10.41 -6.66
C ASP A 142 -2.02 -9.82 -7.60
N LEU A 143 -1.81 -8.61 -8.14
CA LEU A 143 -2.69 -7.99 -9.13
C LEU A 143 -2.84 -8.88 -10.38
N ASP A 144 -1.73 -9.42 -10.89
CA ASP A 144 -1.77 -10.34 -12.04
C ASP A 144 -2.49 -11.64 -11.71
N SER A 145 -2.28 -12.21 -10.53
CA SER A 145 -2.94 -13.41 -10.06
C SER A 145 -4.45 -13.21 -9.93
N ARG A 146 -4.89 -12.08 -9.35
CA ARG A 146 -6.32 -11.71 -9.26
C ARG A 146 -6.92 -11.53 -10.64
N TYR A 147 -6.24 -10.82 -11.53
CA TYR A 147 -6.67 -10.64 -12.92
C TYR A 147 -6.82 -11.98 -13.65
N GLN A 148 -5.83 -12.87 -13.56
CA GLN A 148 -5.90 -14.21 -14.17
C GLN A 148 -7.04 -15.07 -13.61
N LYS A 149 -7.29 -15.02 -12.29
CA LYS A 149 -8.41 -15.74 -11.67
C LYS A 149 -9.76 -15.23 -12.18
N MET A 150 -9.92 -13.92 -12.29
CA MET A 150 -11.12 -13.30 -12.85
C MET A 150 -11.29 -13.63 -14.33
N GLN A 151 -10.20 -13.59 -15.11
CA GLN A 151 -10.20 -13.96 -16.52
C GLN A 151 -10.66 -15.41 -16.72
N LYS A 152 -10.11 -16.36 -15.95
CA LYS A 152 -10.54 -17.78 -15.98
C LYS A 152 -12.01 -17.94 -15.61
N THR A 153 -12.50 -17.17 -14.65
CA THR A 153 -13.91 -17.18 -14.24
C THR A 153 -14.80 -16.66 -15.35
N LEU A 154 -14.40 -15.56 -16.01
CA LEU A 154 -15.08 -14.99 -17.16
C LEU A 154 -15.15 -15.98 -18.32
N SER A 155 -14.06 -16.69 -18.64
CA SER A 155 -14.02 -17.70 -19.71
C SER A 155 -15.02 -18.85 -19.46
N LYS A 156 -15.09 -19.32 -18.21
CA LYS A 156 -16.06 -20.36 -17.80
C LYS A 156 -17.50 -19.84 -17.92
N LEU A 157 -17.76 -18.63 -17.43
CA LEU A 157 -19.08 -18.00 -17.54
C LEU A 157 -19.49 -17.80 -19.00
N SER A 158 -18.60 -17.37 -19.88
CA SER A 158 -18.90 -17.22 -21.31
C SER A 158 -19.20 -18.55 -22.00
N TYR A 159 -18.48 -19.63 -21.64
CA TYR A 159 -18.75 -20.97 -22.18
C TYR A 159 -20.13 -21.49 -21.75
N ILE A 160 -20.48 -21.29 -20.47
CA ILE A 160 -21.79 -21.67 -19.93
C ILE A 160 -22.91 -20.85 -20.59
N ALA A 161 -22.69 -19.55 -20.79
CA ALA A 161 -23.66 -18.67 -21.45
C ALA A 161 -23.97 -19.11 -22.88
N VAL A 162 -22.95 -19.48 -23.68
CA VAL A 162 -23.15 -20.00 -25.05
C VAL A 162 -24.02 -21.27 -25.05
N LYS A 163 -23.71 -22.23 -24.17
CA LYS A 163 -24.51 -23.46 -24.05
C LYS A 163 -25.95 -23.21 -23.61
N LEU A 164 -26.15 -22.24 -22.71
CA LEU A 164 -27.48 -21.85 -22.26
C LEU A 164 -28.25 -21.14 -23.38
N GLU A 165 -27.62 -20.22 -24.13
CA GLU A 165 -28.26 -19.55 -25.28
C GLU A 165 -28.71 -20.56 -26.36
N GLU A 166 -27.89 -21.57 -26.66
CA GLU A 166 -28.26 -22.68 -27.56
C GLU A 166 -29.48 -23.46 -27.04
N LYS A 167 -29.50 -23.78 -25.74
CA LYS A 167 -30.61 -24.51 -25.10
C LYS A 167 -31.90 -23.70 -25.01
N THR A 168 -31.79 -22.39 -24.76
CA THR A 168 -32.96 -21.50 -24.59
C THR A 168 -33.69 -21.26 -25.91
N ARG A 169 -32.95 -21.17 -27.03
CA ARG A 169 -33.50 -21.11 -28.39
C ARG A 169 -34.37 -22.32 -28.74
N LEU A 170 -34.13 -23.46 -28.10
CA LEU A 170 -34.85 -24.71 -28.33
C LEU A 170 -36.06 -24.90 -27.41
N SER A 171 -36.16 -24.14 -26.29
CA SER A 171 -37.13 -24.47 -25.21
C SER A 171 -38.02 -23.32 -24.70
N ASN A 172 -37.82 -22.05 -25.09
CA ASN A 172 -38.68 -20.91 -24.68
C ASN A 172 -39.04 -20.81 -23.17
N ASP A 173 -38.16 -21.30 -22.28
CA ASP A 173 -38.42 -21.35 -20.84
C ASP A 173 -38.04 -20.02 -20.17
N LYS A 174 -38.98 -19.41 -19.43
CA LYS A 174 -38.79 -18.12 -18.74
C LYS A 174 -37.69 -18.17 -17.68
N LYS A 175 -37.42 -19.35 -17.11
CA LYS A 175 -36.34 -19.54 -16.12
C LYS A 175 -34.95 -19.40 -16.72
N ASP A 176 -34.77 -19.85 -17.96
CA ASP A 176 -33.49 -19.78 -18.68
C ASP A 176 -33.17 -18.33 -19.10
N ALA A 177 -34.19 -17.55 -19.47
CA ALA A 177 -34.04 -16.12 -19.77
C ALA A 177 -33.56 -15.29 -18.55
N LEU A 178 -34.14 -15.54 -17.37
CA LEU A 178 -33.72 -14.92 -16.10
C LEU A 178 -32.29 -15.29 -15.71
N LEU A 179 -31.89 -16.55 -15.94
CA LEU A 179 -30.53 -17.02 -15.68
C LEU A 179 -29.50 -16.35 -16.60
N LEU A 180 -29.83 -16.20 -17.89
CA LEU A 180 -29.00 -15.48 -18.87
C LEU A 180 -28.82 -14.00 -18.50
N GLU A 181 -29.87 -13.32 -18.06
CA GLU A 181 -29.78 -11.93 -17.61
C GLU A 181 -28.85 -11.79 -16.40
N LYS A 182 -28.97 -12.70 -15.42
CA LYS A 182 -28.09 -12.72 -14.25
C LYS A 182 -26.62 -12.96 -14.64
N GLN A 183 -26.37 -13.88 -15.57
CA GLN A 183 -25.02 -14.13 -16.08
C GLN A 183 -24.43 -12.93 -16.82
N ARG A 184 -25.23 -12.21 -17.62
CA ARG A 184 -24.79 -10.96 -18.26
C ARG A 184 -24.37 -9.92 -17.23
N LYS A 185 -25.19 -9.68 -16.20
CA LYS A 185 -24.84 -8.73 -15.11
C LYS A 185 -23.55 -9.12 -14.39
N THR A 186 -23.36 -10.42 -14.09
CA THR A 186 -22.12 -10.91 -13.47
C THR A 186 -20.91 -10.74 -14.41
N LYS A 187 -21.08 -11.00 -15.70
CA LYS A 187 -20.03 -10.78 -16.71
C LYS A 187 -19.63 -9.32 -16.78
N ASP A 188 -20.59 -8.40 -16.87
CA ASP A 188 -20.34 -6.97 -16.96
C ASP A 188 -19.61 -6.46 -15.71
N PHE A 189 -20.03 -6.90 -14.52
CA PHE A 189 -19.34 -6.62 -13.27
C PHE A 189 -17.88 -7.11 -13.27
N LEU A 190 -17.64 -8.35 -13.68
CA LEU A 190 -16.28 -8.91 -13.74
C LEU A 190 -15.40 -8.18 -14.76
N VAL A 191 -15.96 -7.76 -15.89
CA VAL A 191 -15.23 -6.98 -16.90
C VAL A 191 -14.85 -5.61 -16.36
N ASP A 192 -15.74 -4.94 -15.63
CA ASP A 192 -15.47 -3.64 -15.00
C ASP A 192 -14.36 -3.75 -13.95
N GLU A 193 -14.44 -4.73 -13.06
CA GLU A 193 -13.39 -4.99 -12.06
C GLU A 193 -12.04 -5.36 -12.70
N MET A 194 -12.04 -6.15 -13.77
CA MET A 194 -10.81 -6.45 -14.52
C MET A 194 -10.21 -5.21 -15.18
N LYS A 195 -11.04 -4.26 -15.65
CA LYS A 195 -10.55 -2.97 -16.15
C LYS A 195 -9.88 -2.14 -15.06
N LYS A 196 -10.47 -2.09 -13.86
CA LYS A 196 -9.90 -1.38 -12.70
C LYS A 196 -8.54 -1.97 -12.32
N LEU A 197 -8.45 -3.29 -12.17
CA LEU A 197 -7.17 -3.97 -11.89
C LEU A 197 -6.12 -3.69 -12.96
N LYS A 198 -6.50 -3.70 -14.24
CA LYS A 198 -5.59 -3.40 -15.34
C LYS A 198 -5.12 -1.94 -15.32
N GLN A 199 -6.01 -1.00 -15.02
CA GLN A 199 -5.66 0.41 -14.86
C GLN A 199 -4.73 0.62 -13.67
N GLU A 200 -5.00 -0.04 -12.53
CA GLU A 200 -4.14 0.00 -11.34
C GLU A 200 -2.74 -0.54 -11.66
N ARG A 201 -2.64 -1.64 -12.41
CA ARG A 201 -1.37 -2.21 -12.89
C ARG A 201 -0.59 -1.25 -13.79
N LEU A 202 -1.28 -0.64 -14.75
CA LEU A 202 -0.67 0.25 -15.74
C LEU A 202 -0.23 1.57 -15.10
N MET A 203 -1.02 2.08 -14.16
CA MET A 203 -0.65 3.21 -13.33
C MET A 203 0.59 2.88 -12.52
N LEU A 204 0.64 1.72 -11.85
CA LEU A 204 1.82 1.29 -11.10
C LEU A 204 3.08 1.21 -11.97
N ASP A 205 2.98 0.72 -13.21
CA ASP A 205 4.13 0.67 -14.12
C ASP A 205 4.58 2.05 -14.61
N TYR A 206 3.65 2.96 -14.92
CA TYR A 206 3.99 4.37 -15.27
C TYR A 206 4.60 5.10 -14.08
N GLU A 207 4.05 4.85 -12.90
CA GLU A 207 4.49 5.41 -11.64
C GLU A 207 5.93 4.99 -11.27
N LEU A 208 6.40 3.82 -11.73
CA LEU A 208 7.77 3.35 -11.57
C LEU A 208 8.76 3.90 -12.62
N GLN A 209 8.28 4.61 -13.65
CA GLN A 209 9.16 5.33 -14.59
C GLN A 209 9.58 6.71 -14.08
N ILE A 210 9.03 7.14 -12.93
CA ILE A 210 9.41 8.37 -12.25
C ILE A 210 10.68 8.09 -11.44
N ASP A 211 11.64 9.02 -11.47
CA ASP A 211 12.90 8.88 -10.74
C ASP A 211 12.68 8.58 -9.25
N GLU A 212 13.36 7.54 -8.77
CA GLU A 212 13.38 7.14 -7.38
C GLU A 212 14.19 8.16 -6.56
N GLU A 213 13.61 8.70 -5.49
CA GLU A 213 14.24 9.79 -4.75
C GLU A 213 14.06 9.65 -3.23
N LEU A 214 15.17 9.74 -2.49
CA LEU A 214 15.18 9.94 -1.03
C LEU A 214 15.56 11.38 -0.72
N ILE A 215 14.71 12.12 0.00
CA ILE A 215 15.02 13.46 0.49
C ILE A 215 15.03 13.45 2.01
N ILE A 216 16.14 13.88 2.59
CA ILE A 216 16.29 14.12 4.03
C ILE A 216 16.58 15.61 4.22
N ASN A 217 15.60 16.36 4.71
CA ASN A 217 15.71 17.82 4.85
C ASN A 217 16.65 18.24 5.99
N GLY A 218 16.77 17.42 7.02
CA GLY A 218 17.60 17.60 8.20
C GLY A 218 18.76 16.61 8.26
N ALA A 219 18.93 15.95 9.40
CA ALA A 219 20.06 15.07 9.68
C ALA A 219 19.83 13.63 9.21
N CYS A 220 20.86 13.05 8.63
CA CYS A 220 20.93 11.64 8.29
C CYS A 220 22.06 10.99 9.10
N TYR A 221 21.71 10.12 10.04
CA TYR A 221 22.66 9.54 11.00
C TYR A 221 23.28 8.22 10.48
N PRO A 222 24.49 7.84 10.95
CA PRO A 222 25.12 6.56 10.71
C PRO A 222 24.24 5.37 11.07
N ASN A 223 24.58 4.21 10.50
CA ASN A 223 23.84 2.95 10.61
C ASN A 223 22.45 2.98 9.95
N LEU A 224 22.25 3.96 9.04
CA LEU A 224 21.19 3.93 8.05
C LEU A 224 21.62 3.03 6.88
N TYR A 225 20.72 2.17 6.42
CA TYR A 225 20.91 1.35 5.23
C TYR A 225 19.93 1.81 4.15
N ILE A 226 20.44 2.36 3.06
CA ILE A 226 19.62 2.81 1.94
C ILE A 226 19.72 1.77 0.83
N LYS A 227 18.57 1.34 0.29
CA LYS A 227 18.47 0.51 -0.91
C LYS A 227 17.64 1.25 -1.95
N MET A 228 18.17 1.42 -3.15
CA MET A 228 17.46 2.00 -4.30
C MET A 228 17.67 1.06 -5.48
N GLY A 229 16.58 0.53 -6.03
CA GLY A 229 16.61 -0.57 -7.00
C GLY A 229 17.52 -1.74 -6.56
N LYS A 230 18.55 -2.02 -7.37
CA LYS A 230 19.53 -3.10 -7.11
C LYS A 230 20.75 -2.65 -6.28
N TYR A 231 20.87 -1.36 -6.00
CA TYR A 231 22.00 -0.78 -5.29
C TYR A 231 21.68 -0.59 -3.81
N SER A 232 22.70 -0.69 -2.99
CA SER A 232 22.59 -0.43 -1.56
C SER A 232 23.79 0.31 -1.03
N MET A 233 23.55 1.21 -0.09
CA MET A 233 24.56 2.04 0.54
C MET A 233 24.32 2.11 2.05
N PRO A 234 25.17 1.46 2.88
CA PRO A 234 25.21 1.73 4.30
C PRO A 234 25.87 3.09 4.55
N LEU A 235 25.30 3.88 5.46
CA LEU A 235 25.87 5.15 5.89
C LEU A 235 26.75 4.97 7.12
N ASN A 236 28.00 5.44 6.99
CA ASN A 236 29.01 5.38 8.05
C ASN A 236 29.32 6.76 8.65
N GLN A 237 28.72 7.82 8.13
CA GLN A 237 28.91 9.20 8.57
C GLN A 237 27.59 9.98 8.54
N ASN A 238 27.55 11.12 9.23
CA ASN A 238 26.41 12.02 9.19
C ASN A 238 26.33 12.75 7.84
N TYR A 239 25.12 12.93 7.33
CA TYR A 239 24.81 13.89 6.27
C TYR A 239 23.77 14.88 6.78
N GLN A 240 23.69 16.04 6.14
CA GLN A 240 22.74 17.09 6.46
C GLN A 240 22.12 17.62 5.17
N SER A 241 20.79 17.69 5.11
CA SER A 241 20.05 18.29 4.00
C SER A 241 20.49 17.72 2.66
N VAL A 242 20.17 16.44 2.42
CA VAL A 242 20.65 15.67 1.28
C VAL A 242 19.53 14.98 0.51
N ARG A 243 19.81 14.73 -0.76
CA ARG A 243 19.02 13.96 -1.70
C ARG A 243 19.82 12.76 -2.17
N PHE A 244 19.22 11.58 -2.16
CA PHE A 244 19.76 10.37 -2.78
C PHE A 244 18.94 9.99 -4.01
N THR A 245 19.61 9.63 -5.10
CA THR A 245 18.99 9.23 -6.36
C THR A 245 19.73 8.04 -6.96
N ASP A 246 19.01 7.16 -7.67
CA ASP A 246 19.64 6.14 -8.52
C ASP A 246 20.08 6.76 -9.85
N LYS A 247 21.39 6.73 -10.13
CA LYS A 247 21.94 7.10 -11.45
C LYS A 247 22.52 5.89 -12.16
N GLY A 248 21.70 4.86 -12.41
CA GLY A 248 21.95 3.76 -13.33
C GLY A 248 23.02 2.75 -12.89
N ASN A 249 24.02 3.18 -12.10
CA ASN A 249 25.18 2.40 -11.64
C ASN A 249 25.47 2.49 -10.14
N GLU A 250 24.95 3.51 -9.44
CA GLU A 250 25.18 3.70 -8.01
C GLU A 250 24.14 4.64 -7.37
N ILE A 251 24.07 4.61 -6.05
CA ILE A 251 23.33 5.61 -5.27
C ILE A 251 24.21 6.86 -5.17
N SER A 252 23.78 7.94 -5.80
CA SER A 252 24.44 9.24 -5.72
C SER A 252 23.83 10.10 -4.61
N VAL A 253 24.67 10.90 -3.93
CA VAL A 253 24.26 11.83 -2.87
C VAL A 253 24.48 13.27 -3.32
N TYR A 254 23.45 14.12 -3.21
CA TYR A 254 23.50 15.53 -3.55
C TYR A 254 23.06 16.39 -2.36
N PRO A 255 23.66 17.57 -2.14
CA PRO A 255 23.07 18.56 -1.25
C PRO A 255 21.71 19.05 -1.80
N LEU A 256 20.79 19.39 -0.90
CA LEU A 256 19.47 19.96 -1.24
C LEU A 256 19.53 21.44 -1.62
#